data_AF-A0AA87M083-F1
#
_entry.id   AF-A0AA87M083-F1
#
_cell.length_a   1.000
_cell.length_b   1.000
_cell.length_c   1.000
_cell.angle_alpha   90.00
_cell.angle_beta   90.00
_cell.angle_gamma   90.00
#
_symmetry.space_group_name_H-M   'P 1'
#
loop_
_entity.id
_entity.type
_entity.pdbx_description
1 polymer ?
#
loop_
_entity_poly.entity_id
_entity_poly.type
_entity_poly.pdbx_seq_one_letter_code
_entity_poly.pdbx_strand_id
1 'polypeptide(L)'
;MNSNYAVALLISASVLWFSATAVMAQQSSMPGMHMDAGKAPAGSATAKLGDLDISGGYVRAMLPGQPVGGGYITIHNGGKSDDKLTSVTSSQAGKVELHQMKMEGEVMKMREVKEGIAIPAGATVTLSPSSMHMMFKQVKTPFKQGGTVPVMLMFEKAGMVDITLPVVAPNAN
;
A
#
# COMPACT_ATOMS: atom_id res chain seq x y z
N MET A 1 60.34 26.14 21.17
CA MET A 1 60.28 27.56 20.76
C MET A 1 58.89 27.80 20.18
N ASN A 2 57.82 27.78 20.97
CA ASN A 2 57.34 28.73 22.00
C ASN A 2 56.27 29.68 21.40
N SER A 3 55.02 29.32 21.68
CA SER A 3 53.80 30.11 21.95
C SER A 3 53.67 31.59 21.58
N ASN A 4 52.46 31.86 21.04
CA ASN A 4 51.48 32.91 21.40
C ASN A 4 51.87 34.38 21.16
N TYR A 5 50.99 35.16 20.51
CA TYR A 5 50.36 36.38 21.06
C TYR A 5 49.14 36.77 20.21
N ALA A 6 48.01 36.97 20.88
CA ALA A 6 46.85 37.69 20.37
C ALA A 6 47.01 39.19 20.67
N VAL A 7 46.53 40.08 19.80
CA VAL A 7 46.10 41.44 20.19
C VAL A 7 44.91 41.87 19.32
N ALA A 8 43.86 42.28 20.01
CA ALA A 8 42.61 42.83 19.51
C ALA A 8 42.66 44.38 19.46
N LEU A 9 41.85 44.99 18.59
CA LEU A 9 41.36 46.38 18.71
C LEU A 9 40.12 46.53 17.78
N LEU A 10 38.88 46.37 18.27
CA LEU A 10 37.99 47.35 18.92
C LEU A 10 37.68 48.61 18.10
N ILE A 11 36.48 48.65 17.49
CA ILE A 11 35.54 49.81 17.45
C ILE A 11 34.12 49.21 17.22
N SER A 12 33.29 48.97 18.24
CA SER A 12 32.28 49.89 18.82
C SER A 12 31.24 50.46 17.83
N ALA A 13 30.01 49.95 17.84
CA ALA A 13 28.79 50.76 18.07
C ALA A 13 27.49 49.93 17.99
N SER A 14 26.84 49.79 19.15
CA SER A 14 25.41 50.08 19.39
C SER A 14 24.31 49.33 18.60
N VAL A 15 23.77 48.31 19.28
CA VAL A 15 22.34 48.13 19.68
C VAL A 15 21.28 48.74 18.75
N LEU A 16 20.37 47.89 18.25
CA LEU A 16 18.92 48.06 18.41
C LEU A 16 18.21 46.70 18.25
N TRP A 17 17.55 46.24 19.32
CA TRP A 17 16.58 45.15 19.28
C TRP A 17 15.39 45.54 18.41
N PHE A 18 14.94 44.64 17.54
CA PHE A 18 13.56 44.64 17.05
C PHE A 18 12.96 43.26 17.20
N SER A 19 11.83 43.26 17.89
CA SER A 19 11.03 42.12 18.32
C SER A 19 10.54 41.25 17.18
N ALA A 20 10.37 39.97 17.48
CA ALA A 20 9.67 39.01 16.64
C ALA A 20 8.27 39.51 16.26
N THR A 21 8.00 39.55 14.96
CA THR A 21 6.64 39.49 14.43
C THR A 21 6.57 38.32 13.48
N ALA A 22 5.98 37.22 13.97
CA ALA A 22 5.48 36.15 13.13
C ALA A 22 4.41 36.73 12.21
N VAL A 23 4.65 36.70 10.90
CA VAL A 23 3.63 36.97 9.90
C VAL A 23 2.66 35.78 9.91
N MET A 24 1.50 35.98 10.54
CA MET A 24 0.35 35.11 10.37
C MET A 24 -0.22 35.35 8.98
N ALA A 25 -0.03 34.39 8.07
CA ALA A 25 -0.77 34.34 6.81
C ALA A 25 -2.22 33.96 7.14
N GLN A 26 -3.10 34.96 7.04
CA GLN A 26 -4.54 34.84 7.20
C GLN A 26 -5.12 34.01 6.04
N GLN A 27 -5.50 32.76 6.33
CA GLN A 27 -6.14 31.86 5.39
C GLN A 27 -7.63 32.20 5.30
N SER A 28 -8.01 32.94 4.25
CA SER A 28 -9.40 33.24 3.93
C SER A 28 -10.14 31.98 3.49
N SER A 29 -11.19 31.64 4.23
CA SER A 29 -12.11 30.54 3.99
C SER A 29 -12.96 30.82 2.74
N MET A 30 -13.01 29.87 1.80
CA MET A 30 -14.09 29.78 0.81
C MET A 30 -14.78 28.41 0.96
N PRO A 31 -16.12 28.38 1.12
CA PRO A 31 -16.88 27.14 1.17
C PRO A 31 -17.35 26.76 -0.24
N GLY A 32 -16.90 25.61 -0.74
CA GLY A 32 -17.43 25.05 -2.00
C GLY A 32 -16.56 23.93 -2.56
N MET A 33 -17.08 22.70 -2.50
CA MET A 33 -16.52 21.47 -3.07
C MET A 33 -15.05 21.20 -2.75
N HIS A 34 -14.80 20.66 -1.55
CA HIS A 34 -13.65 19.76 -1.36
C HIS A 34 -13.86 18.55 -2.27
N MET A 35 -13.21 18.56 -3.45
CA MET A 35 -12.74 17.31 -4.02
C MET A 35 -11.73 16.78 -3.01
N ASP A 36 -12.17 15.86 -2.16
CA ASP A 36 -11.26 14.96 -1.45
C ASP A 36 -10.52 14.20 -2.56
N ALA A 37 -9.41 14.77 -3.02
CA ALA A 37 -8.38 14.03 -3.70
C ALA A 37 -7.91 13.04 -2.65
N GLY A 38 -8.60 11.89 -2.60
CA GLY A 38 -8.42 10.85 -1.62
C GLY A 38 -6.94 10.63 -1.46
N LYS A 39 -6.42 11.06 -0.32
CA LYS A 39 -5.03 10.85 0.04
C LYS A 39 -4.85 9.35 -0.02
N ALA A 40 -4.14 8.87 -1.04
CA ALA A 40 -3.75 7.48 -1.16
C ALA A 40 -3.22 7.06 0.22
N PRO A 41 -3.75 5.96 0.79
CA PRO A 41 -3.45 5.61 2.17
C PRO A 41 -1.94 5.50 2.32
N ALA A 42 -1.40 6.26 3.28
CA ALA A 42 0.02 6.27 3.58
C ALA A 42 0.44 4.83 3.94
N GLY A 43 1.23 4.22 3.04
CA GLY A 43 1.79 2.88 3.20
C GLY A 43 1.22 1.83 2.26
N SER A 44 1.14 2.07 0.95
CA SER A 44 0.97 0.97 -0.01
C SER A 44 2.11 -0.04 0.17
N ALA A 45 1.76 -1.30 0.42
CA ALA A 45 2.76 -2.35 0.62
C ALA A 45 3.55 -2.56 -0.68
N THR A 46 4.88 -2.56 -0.58
CA THR A 46 5.81 -2.84 -1.68
C THR A 46 6.78 -3.93 -1.31
N ALA A 47 7.09 -4.82 -2.24
CA ALA A 47 8.15 -5.82 -2.10
C ALA A 47 8.75 -6.17 -3.46
N LYS A 48 9.98 -6.67 -3.45
CA LYS A 48 10.67 -7.15 -4.65
C LYS A 48 11.12 -8.59 -4.42
N LEU A 49 10.85 -9.47 -5.39
CA LEU A 49 11.24 -10.88 -5.35
C LEU A 49 11.80 -11.27 -6.72
N GLY A 50 13.13 -11.32 -6.83
CA GLY A 50 13.79 -11.48 -8.14
C GLY A 50 13.41 -10.34 -9.08
N ASP A 51 12.80 -10.69 -10.22
CA ASP A 51 12.31 -9.75 -11.24
C ASP A 51 10.86 -9.30 -11.02
N LEU A 52 10.21 -9.75 -9.95
CA LEU A 52 8.84 -9.34 -9.61
C LEU A 52 8.85 -8.13 -8.68
N ASP A 53 8.15 -7.08 -9.09
CA ASP A 53 7.87 -5.90 -8.28
C ASP A 53 6.40 -5.92 -7.82
N ILE A 54 6.18 -6.09 -6.52
CA ILE A 54 4.87 -6.06 -5.88
C ILE A 54 4.67 -4.66 -5.29
N SER A 55 3.51 -4.06 -5.57
CA SER A 55 3.19 -2.70 -5.13
C SER A 55 1.70 -2.48 -4.94
N GLY A 56 1.33 -1.32 -4.39
CA GLY A 56 -0.07 -0.90 -4.29
C GLY A 56 -0.92 -1.81 -3.39
N GLY A 57 -0.28 -2.62 -2.54
CA GLY A 57 -0.99 -3.61 -1.76
C GLY A 57 -1.85 -3.00 -0.65
N TYR A 58 -3.09 -3.47 -0.50
CA TYR A 58 -4.00 -3.11 0.58
C TYR A 58 -5.09 -4.16 0.85
N VAL A 59 -5.72 -4.08 2.02
CA VAL A 59 -6.90 -4.86 2.41
C VAL A 59 -8.02 -3.90 2.81
N ARG A 60 -9.27 -4.16 2.45
CA ARG A 60 -10.41 -3.36 2.92
C ARG A 60 -10.81 -3.73 4.34
N ALA A 61 -11.12 -2.72 5.14
CA ALA A 61 -11.76 -2.94 6.42
C ALA A 61 -13.10 -3.68 6.26
N MET A 62 -13.35 -4.64 7.16
CA MET A 62 -14.55 -5.46 7.15
C MET A 62 -15.71 -4.72 7.85
N LEU A 63 -16.89 -4.75 7.24
CA LEU A 63 -18.10 -4.23 7.89
C LEU A 63 -18.59 -5.20 8.97
N PRO A 64 -19.33 -4.73 10.00
CA PRO A 64 -19.92 -5.62 11.00
C PRO A 64 -20.73 -6.75 10.36
N GLY A 65 -20.47 -7.99 10.77
CA GLY A 65 -21.15 -9.18 10.26
C GLY A 65 -20.64 -9.72 8.92
N GLN A 66 -19.65 -9.08 8.27
CA GLN A 66 -19.06 -9.65 7.05
C GLN A 66 -18.22 -10.90 7.34
N PRO A 67 -18.46 -12.02 6.64
CA PRO A 67 -17.72 -13.27 6.86
C PRO A 67 -16.38 -13.34 6.13
N VAL A 68 -16.11 -12.40 5.21
CA VAL A 68 -14.93 -12.42 4.32
C VAL A 68 -14.30 -11.03 4.20
N GLY A 69 -12.98 -11.00 4.03
CA GLY A 69 -12.22 -9.78 3.71
C GLY A 69 -11.72 -9.79 2.27
N GLY A 70 -11.51 -8.60 1.70
CA GLY A 70 -10.97 -8.42 0.34
C GLY A 70 -9.62 -7.72 0.34
N GLY A 71 -8.63 -8.27 -0.37
CA GLY A 71 -7.32 -7.67 -0.55
C GLY A 71 -6.87 -7.63 -2.00
N TYR A 72 -5.97 -6.68 -2.26
CA TYR A 72 -5.63 -6.18 -3.58
C TYR A 72 -4.14 -5.87 -3.63
N ILE A 73 -3.50 -6.12 -4.77
CA ILE A 73 -2.08 -5.89 -5.03
C ILE A 73 -1.87 -5.68 -6.54
N THR A 74 -0.78 -5.03 -6.90
CA THR A 74 -0.25 -5.00 -8.27
C THR A 74 1.07 -5.73 -8.31
N ILE A 75 1.26 -6.58 -9.32
CA ILE A 75 2.49 -7.34 -9.54
C ILE A 75 2.98 -7.03 -10.95
N HIS A 76 4.18 -6.47 -11.06
CA HIS A 76 4.88 -6.29 -12.32
C HIS A 76 5.97 -7.36 -12.45
N ASN A 77 6.00 -8.07 -13.58
CA ASN A 77 7.08 -9.00 -13.91
C ASN A 77 8.04 -8.33 -14.89
N GLY A 78 9.15 -7.80 -14.39
CA GLY A 78 10.21 -7.20 -15.20
C GLY A 78 11.16 -8.23 -15.84
N GLY A 79 10.91 -9.52 -15.62
CA GLY A 79 11.76 -10.62 -16.07
C GLY A 79 11.50 -11.02 -17.52
N LYS A 80 12.30 -11.99 -17.99
CA LYS A 80 12.21 -12.55 -19.35
C LYS A 80 11.37 -13.83 -19.44
N SER A 81 10.88 -14.31 -18.30
CA SER A 81 10.12 -15.56 -18.19
C SER A 81 8.81 -15.30 -17.46
N ASP A 82 7.75 -15.98 -17.88
CA ASP A 82 6.46 -15.95 -17.19
C ASP A 82 6.58 -16.51 -15.78
N ASP A 83 5.83 -15.95 -14.83
CA ASP A 83 5.64 -16.52 -13.50
C ASP A 83 4.13 -16.70 -13.22
N LYS A 84 3.79 -17.27 -12.07
CA LYS A 84 2.42 -17.51 -11.65
C LYS A 84 2.30 -17.37 -10.14
N LEU A 85 1.38 -16.53 -9.68
CA LEU A 85 0.99 -16.50 -8.27
C LEU A 85 0.12 -17.73 -7.99
N THR A 86 0.69 -18.75 -7.35
CA THR A 86 0.05 -20.05 -7.13
C THR A 86 -0.81 -20.07 -5.88
N SER A 87 -0.41 -19.37 -4.83
CA SER A 87 -1.17 -19.31 -3.59
C SER A 87 -0.85 -18.05 -2.78
N VAL A 88 -1.75 -17.78 -1.85
CA VAL A 88 -1.63 -16.71 -0.87
C VAL A 88 -2.02 -17.26 0.48
N THR A 89 -1.31 -16.89 1.53
CA THR A 89 -1.67 -17.26 2.91
C THR A 89 -1.54 -16.07 3.86
N SER A 90 -2.19 -16.15 5.01
CA SER A 90 -2.11 -15.14 6.08
C SER A 90 -2.34 -15.77 7.43
N SER A 91 -1.61 -15.35 8.46
CA SER A 91 -1.81 -15.82 9.83
C SER A 91 -3.13 -15.34 10.47
N GLN A 92 -3.76 -14.31 9.88
CA GLN A 92 -5.02 -13.72 10.36
C GLN A 92 -6.29 -14.35 9.74
N ALA A 93 -6.14 -15.24 8.75
CA ALA A 93 -7.24 -15.92 8.07
C ALA A 93 -7.03 -17.44 8.07
N GLY A 94 -8.10 -18.22 8.16
CA GLY A 94 -8.03 -19.68 8.01
C GLY A 94 -7.74 -20.11 6.57
N LYS A 95 -8.22 -19.33 5.58
CA LYS A 95 -7.95 -19.56 4.16
C LYS A 95 -7.88 -18.23 3.41
N VAL A 96 -6.99 -18.14 2.43
CA VAL A 96 -7.00 -17.05 1.43
C VAL A 96 -7.17 -17.68 0.05
N GLU A 97 -8.19 -17.23 -0.68
CA GLU A 97 -8.54 -17.73 -2.01
C GLU A 97 -8.29 -16.64 -3.06
N LEU A 98 -7.77 -17.01 -4.23
CA LEU A 98 -7.65 -16.09 -5.37
C LEU A 98 -8.94 -16.18 -6.19
N HIS A 99 -9.60 -15.05 -6.42
CA HIS A 99 -10.87 -15.00 -7.14
C HIS A 99 -10.78 -14.08 -8.36
N GLN A 100 -11.47 -14.44 -9.44
CA GLN A 100 -11.60 -13.64 -10.65
C GLN A 100 -13.06 -13.52 -11.07
N MET A 101 -13.40 -12.43 -11.76
CA MET A 101 -14.66 -12.32 -12.49
C MET A 101 -14.49 -12.92 -13.89
N LYS A 102 -15.35 -13.88 -14.25
CA LYS A 102 -15.37 -14.51 -15.58
C LYS A 102 -16.78 -14.46 -16.16
N MET A 103 -16.89 -14.08 -17.43
CA MET A 103 -18.14 -14.20 -18.19
C MET A 103 -18.53 -15.67 -18.35
N GLU A 104 -19.76 -15.98 -18.02
CA GLU A 104 -20.40 -17.26 -18.28
C GLU A 104 -21.69 -17.01 -19.06
N GLY A 105 -21.63 -17.20 -20.37
CA GLY A 105 -22.68 -16.70 -21.25
C GLY A 105 -22.75 -15.18 -21.13
N GLU A 106 -23.90 -14.67 -20.70
CA GLU A 106 -24.16 -13.23 -20.53
C GLU A 106 -23.96 -12.75 -19.07
N VAL A 107 -23.59 -13.63 -18.14
CA VAL A 107 -23.48 -13.30 -16.71
C VAL A 107 -22.02 -13.25 -16.26
N MET A 108 -21.62 -12.15 -15.62
CA MET A 108 -20.36 -12.06 -14.89
C MET A 108 -20.43 -12.85 -13.59
N LYS A 109 -19.59 -13.88 -13.43
CA LYS A 109 -19.52 -14.69 -12.22
C LYS A 109 -18.16 -14.61 -11.55
N MET A 110 -18.17 -14.46 -10.23
CA MET A 110 -16.98 -14.57 -9.39
C MET A 110 -16.62 -16.04 -9.20
N ARG A 111 -15.34 -16.38 -9.36
CA ARG A 111 -14.83 -17.76 -9.23
C ARG A 111 -13.46 -17.82 -8.61
N GLU A 112 -13.24 -18.83 -7.78
CA GLU A 112 -11.92 -19.22 -7.28
C GLU A 112 -11.04 -19.70 -8.44
N VAL A 113 -9.80 -19.21 -8.49
CA VAL A 113 -8.77 -19.56 -9.47
C VAL A 113 -7.77 -20.49 -8.80
N LYS A 114 -8.06 -21.79 -8.83
CA LYS A 114 -7.24 -22.81 -8.15
C LYS A 114 -5.87 -23.01 -8.77
N GLU A 115 -5.75 -22.74 -10.07
CA GLU A 115 -4.48 -22.90 -10.80
C GLU A 115 -3.52 -21.72 -10.58
N GLY A 116 -3.93 -20.69 -9.85
CA GLY A 116 -3.18 -19.46 -9.66
C GLY A 116 -3.37 -18.42 -10.77
N ILE A 117 -2.74 -17.27 -10.62
CA ILE A 117 -2.82 -16.12 -11.53
C ILE A 117 -1.52 -16.04 -12.32
N ALA A 118 -1.60 -16.20 -13.65
CA ALA A 118 -0.44 -16.06 -14.54
C ALA A 118 0.05 -14.61 -14.58
N ILE A 119 1.38 -14.45 -14.62
CA ILE A 119 2.07 -13.16 -14.64
C ILE A 119 3.11 -13.21 -15.76
N PRO A 120 2.70 -12.92 -17.01
CA PRO A 120 3.59 -13.02 -18.16
C PRO A 120 4.81 -12.12 -18.04
N ALA A 121 5.91 -12.50 -18.69
CA ALA A 121 7.12 -11.69 -18.78
C ALA A 121 6.81 -10.28 -19.34
N GLY A 122 7.33 -9.24 -18.69
CA GLY A 122 7.10 -7.84 -19.06
C GLY A 122 5.69 -7.30 -18.76
N ALA A 123 4.79 -8.12 -18.21
CA ALA A 123 3.41 -7.72 -17.94
C ALA A 123 3.19 -7.24 -16.50
N THR A 124 2.11 -6.47 -16.32
CA THR A 124 1.61 -6.07 -15.01
C THR A 124 0.23 -6.67 -14.80
N VAL A 125 0.04 -7.34 -13.67
CA VAL A 125 -1.23 -7.92 -13.25
C VAL A 125 -1.69 -7.20 -11.99
N THR A 126 -2.91 -6.64 -12.06
CA THR A 126 -3.52 -5.92 -10.95
C THR A 126 -4.72 -6.68 -10.42
N LEU A 127 -4.64 -7.06 -9.15
CA LEU A 127 -5.78 -7.54 -8.37
C LEU A 127 -6.48 -6.30 -7.81
N SER A 128 -7.64 -5.98 -8.38
CA SER A 128 -8.48 -4.82 -8.02
C SER A 128 -9.93 -5.26 -7.77
N PRO A 129 -10.76 -4.43 -7.10
CA PRO A 129 -12.18 -4.72 -6.87
C PRO A 129 -12.97 -5.08 -8.13
N SER A 130 -12.57 -4.56 -9.30
CA SER A 130 -13.23 -4.79 -10.59
C SER A 130 -12.65 -5.93 -11.43
N SER A 131 -11.53 -6.53 -11.02
CA SER A 131 -10.85 -7.59 -11.79
C SER A 131 -10.77 -8.90 -11.01
N MET A 132 -9.71 -9.03 -10.21
CA MET A 132 -9.33 -10.20 -9.44
C MET A 132 -8.99 -9.75 -8.02
N HIS A 133 -9.15 -10.62 -7.03
CA HIS A 133 -8.87 -10.25 -5.64
C HIS A 133 -8.51 -11.45 -4.78
N MET A 134 -7.88 -11.16 -3.64
CA MET A 134 -7.67 -12.11 -2.56
C MET A 134 -8.90 -12.09 -1.64
N MET A 135 -9.58 -13.22 -1.50
CA MET A 135 -10.69 -13.41 -0.56
C MET A 135 -10.17 -14.08 0.71
N PHE A 136 -10.16 -13.35 1.81
CA PHE A 136 -9.78 -13.85 3.13
C PHE A 136 -11.01 -14.45 3.80
N LYS A 137 -10.96 -15.75 4.14
CA LYS A 137 -12.05 -16.52 4.76
C LYS A 137 -11.64 -16.99 6.14
N GLN A 138 -12.63 -17.21 7.01
CA GLN A 138 -12.40 -17.64 8.38
C GLN A 138 -11.43 -16.68 9.09
N VAL A 139 -11.68 -15.38 8.94
CA VAL A 139 -10.86 -14.33 9.54
C VAL A 139 -11.05 -14.36 11.06
N LYS A 140 -9.95 -14.51 11.81
CA LYS A 140 -9.99 -14.64 13.28
C LYS A 140 -10.44 -13.35 13.97
N THR A 141 -10.04 -12.21 13.41
CA THR A 141 -10.37 -10.88 13.91
C THR A 141 -10.68 -9.99 12.73
N PRO A 142 -11.89 -9.39 12.65
CA PRO A 142 -12.26 -8.55 11.53
C PRO A 142 -11.23 -7.46 11.27
N PHE A 143 -10.86 -7.26 10.00
CA PHE A 143 -9.88 -6.26 9.61
C PHE A 143 -10.44 -4.85 9.89
N LYS A 144 -9.70 -4.06 10.68
CA LYS A 144 -10.08 -2.69 11.05
C LYS A 144 -9.19 -1.69 10.34
N GLN A 145 -9.79 -0.60 9.84
CA GLN A 145 -9.06 0.49 9.21
C GLN A 145 -7.91 0.99 10.09
N GLY A 146 -6.76 1.24 9.48
CA GLY A 146 -5.52 1.62 10.17
C GLY A 146 -4.73 0.44 10.74
N GLY A 147 -5.29 -0.77 10.72
CA GLY A 147 -4.57 -2.00 11.02
C GLY A 147 -3.71 -2.48 9.84
N THR A 148 -3.11 -3.66 10.01
CA THR A 148 -2.32 -4.34 8.97
C THR A 148 -2.62 -5.84 8.94
N VAL A 149 -2.42 -6.45 7.77
CA VAL A 149 -2.61 -7.88 7.53
C VAL A 149 -1.32 -8.44 6.89
N PRO A 150 -0.59 -9.35 7.57
CA PRO A 150 0.55 -10.02 6.98
C PRO A 150 0.06 -11.05 5.97
N VAL A 151 0.71 -11.09 4.81
CA VAL A 151 0.38 -11.96 3.69
C VAL A 151 1.66 -12.54 3.11
N MET A 152 1.68 -13.86 2.91
CA MET A 152 2.73 -14.54 2.18
C MET A 152 2.22 -14.86 0.77
N LEU A 153 2.89 -14.34 -0.24
CA LEU A 153 2.64 -14.62 -1.65
C LEU A 153 3.58 -15.75 -2.12
N MET A 154 3.04 -16.75 -2.80
CA MET A 154 3.82 -17.87 -3.33
C MET A 154 3.75 -17.89 -4.86
N PHE A 155 4.90 -17.69 -5.49
CA PHE A 155 5.08 -17.73 -6.93
C PHE A 155 5.68 -19.07 -7.36
N GLU A 156 5.30 -19.53 -8.55
CA GLU A 156 5.76 -20.81 -9.09
C GLU A 156 7.27 -20.83 -9.33
N LYS A 157 7.85 -19.74 -9.82
CA LYS A 157 9.28 -19.66 -10.15
C LYS A 157 10.07 -18.78 -9.18
N ALA A 158 9.58 -17.59 -8.87
CA ALA A 158 10.29 -16.65 -8.01
C ALA A 158 10.34 -17.06 -6.53
N GLY A 159 9.47 -17.98 -6.09
CA GLY A 159 9.41 -18.46 -4.72
C GLY A 159 8.44 -17.66 -3.84
N MET A 160 8.77 -17.45 -2.57
CA MET A 160 7.87 -16.84 -1.59
C MET A 160 8.32 -15.44 -1.17
N VAL A 161 7.36 -14.55 -0.93
CA VAL A 161 7.62 -13.22 -0.36
C VAL A 161 6.54 -12.84 0.65
N ASP A 162 6.98 -12.35 1.80
CA ASP A 162 6.11 -11.79 2.83
C ASP A 162 5.89 -10.30 2.59
N ILE A 163 4.63 -9.88 2.64
CA ILE A 163 4.21 -8.49 2.56
C ILE A 163 3.23 -8.17 3.68
N THR A 164 3.29 -6.94 4.20
CA THR A 164 2.33 -6.46 5.19
C THR A 164 1.39 -5.47 4.53
N LEU A 165 0.13 -5.85 4.36
CA LEU A 165 -0.87 -5.02 3.71
C LEU A 165 -1.53 -4.06 4.71
N PRO A 166 -1.60 -2.74 4.46
CA PRO A 166 -2.40 -1.83 5.26
C PRO A 166 -3.90 -2.15 5.11
N VAL A 167 -4.66 -1.95 6.19
CA VAL A 167 -6.13 -2.01 6.15
C VAL A 167 -6.68 -0.61 5.92
N VAL A 168 -7.32 -0.42 4.77
CA VAL A 168 -7.88 0.86 4.32
C VAL A 168 -9.39 0.91 4.54
N ALA A 169 -10.02 2.05 4.22
CA ALA A 169 -11.47 2.20 4.35
C ALA A 169 -12.23 1.13 3.54
N PRO A 170 -13.44 0.70 3.98
CA PRO A 170 -14.21 -0.35 3.31
C PRO A 170 -14.56 -0.06 1.84
N ASN A 171 -14.60 1.22 1.46
CA ASN A 171 -14.96 1.71 0.13
C ASN A 171 -13.75 2.18 -0.70
N ALA A 172 -12.51 1.96 -0.23
CA ALA A 172 -11.31 2.38 -0.95
C ALA A 172 -11.16 1.58 -2.25
N ASN A 173 -11.03 2.25 -3.40
CA ASN A 173 -10.78 1.68 -4.72
C ASN A 173 -9.35 2.03 -5.17
#